data_AF-A0A9D5S913-F1
#
_entry.id   AF-A0A9D5S913-F1
#
_cell.length_a   1.000
_cell.length_b   1.000
_cell.length_c   1.000
_cell.angle_alpha   90.00
_cell.angle_beta   90.00
_cell.angle_gamma   90.00
#
_symmetry.space_group_name_H-M   'P 1'
#
loop_
_entity.id
_entity.type
_entity.pdbx_description
1 polymer ?
#
loop_
_entity_poly.entity_id
_entity_poly.type
_entity_poly.pdbx_seq_one_letter_code
_entity_poly.pdbx_strand_id
1 'polypeptide(L)'
;MKMGDPELISRAYKLLSNDSDKRRNDAYGYYANLLLEENAAITEKALTERKNLWLTIAVAALAVLMMAFLAVVYLSRKAKEYRGIIDKDIEQIYQAEQKIELLQSTGKDYEHEVKRLKEQIDRLRETTALELGLGKNVYDMITGGEMIKDFTKSKEQALINYYAYTFSKQYHGLILPYRKLTLRLTTYLVMQQMGLDDKRICELLNITDSTVRNYRHRLRNPE
;
A
#
# COMPACT_ATOMS: atom_id res chain seq x y z
N MET A 1 -78.29 -9.36 74.89
CA MET A 1 -77.31 -9.31 73.78
C MET A 1 -76.60 -10.65 73.73
N LYS A 2 -76.90 -11.51 72.74
CA LYS A 2 -76.23 -12.81 72.61
C LYS A 2 -74.74 -12.53 72.36
N MET A 3 -73.90 -12.85 73.35
CA MET A 3 -72.46 -12.93 73.16
C MET A 3 -72.21 -13.95 72.04
N GLY A 4 -71.78 -13.44 70.88
CA GLY A 4 -71.45 -14.27 69.73
C GLY A 4 -70.40 -15.30 70.13
N ASP A 5 -70.62 -16.54 69.71
CA ASP A 5 -69.79 -17.70 70.05
C ASP A 5 -68.29 -17.38 69.82
N PRO A 6 -67.44 -17.39 70.87
CA PRO A 6 -66.03 -17.02 70.78
C PRO A 6 -65.26 -17.83 69.72
N GLU A 7 -65.67 -19.08 69.48
CA GLU A 7 -65.08 -19.91 68.43
C GLU A 7 -65.38 -19.40 67.02
N LEU A 8 -66.60 -18.89 66.78
CA LEU A 8 -66.98 -18.37 65.45
C LEU A 8 -66.20 -17.10 65.11
N ILE A 9 -65.97 -16.23 66.09
CA ILE A 9 -65.18 -15.00 65.91
C ILE A 9 -63.71 -15.33 65.65
N SER A 10 -63.14 -16.26 66.42
CA SER A 10 -61.75 -16.73 66.22
C SER A 10 -61.56 -17.38 64.84
N ARG A 11 -62.51 -18.22 64.41
CA ARG A 11 -62.48 -18.87 63.10
C ARG A 11 -62.65 -17.88 61.95
N ALA A 12 -63.53 -16.90 62.09
CA ALA A 12 -63.69 -15.82 61.11
C ALA A 12 -62.43 -14.95 60.98
N TYR A 13 -61.78 -14.62 62.11
CA TYR A 13 -60.52 -13.86 62.10
C TYR A 13 -59.37 -14.65 61.46
N LYS A 14 -59.29 -15.96 61.74
CA LYS A 14 -58.29 -16.85 61.14
C LYS A 14 -58.51 -17.06 59.63
N LEU A 15 -59.76 -17.07 59.17
CA LEU A 15 -60.10 -17.15 57.75
C LEU A 15 -59.85 -15.82 57.02
N LEU A 16 -60.20 -14.69 57.63
CA LEU A 16 -59.95 -13.36 57.07
C LEU A 16 -58.46 -13.02 56.99
N SER A 17 -57.68 -13.37 58.02
CA SER A 17 -56.22 -13.19 57.99
C SER A 17 -55.58 -14.05 56.91
N ASN A 18 -55.95 -15.33 56.83
CA ASN A 18 -55.43 -16.25 55.82
C ASN A 18 -55.81 -15.84 54.38
N ASP A 19 -57.04 -15.36 54.14
CA ASP A 19 -57.45 -14.84 52.82
C ASP A 19 -56.74 -13.52 52.49
N SER A 20 -56.52 -12.64 53.47
CA SER A 20 -55.79 -11.39 53.28
C SER A 20 -54.30 -11.61 52.99
N ASP A 21 -53.67 -12.59 53.64
CA ASP A 21 -52.28 -12.93 53.42
C ASP A 21 -52.09 -13.64 52.08
N LYS A 22 -53.03 -14.51 51.69
CA LYS A 22 -53.03 -15.13 50.36
C LYS A 22 -53.17 -14.09 49.26
N ARG A 23 -54.14 -13.16 49.36
CA ARG A 23 -54.31 -12.07 48.38
C ARG A 23 -53.10 -11.15 48.31
N ARG A 24 -52.45 -10.87 49.44
CA ARG A 24 -51.19 -10.12 49.48
C ARG A 24 -50.08 -10.88 48.76
N ASN A 25 -49.93 -12.18 49.01
CA ASN A 25 -48.91 -13.00 48.38
C ASN A 25 -49.12 -13.11 46.86
N ASP A 26 -50.37 -13.28 46.42
CA ASP A 26 -50.75 -13.31 45.01
C ASP A 26 -50.47 -11.95 44.34
N ALA A 27 -50.74 -10.83 45.01
CA ALA A 27 -50.41 -9.49 44.54
C ALA A 27 -48.89 -9.29 44.43
N TYR A 28 -48.10 -9.71 45.43
CA TYR A 28 -46.64 -9.65 45.37
C TYR A 28 -46.08 -10.51 44.22
N GLY A 29 -46.64 -11.71 44.00
CA GLY A 29 -46.28 -12.55 42.86
C GLY A 29 -46.59 -11.88 41.51
N TYR A 30 -47.74 -11.21 41.41
CA TYR A 30 -48.12 -10.47 40.20
C TYR A 30 -47.16 -9.29 39.91
N TYR A 31 -46.86 -8.45 40.90
CA TYR A 31 -45.93 -7.33 40.74
C TYR A 31 -44.49 -7.81 40.49
N ALA A 32 -44.06 -8.91 41.12
CA ALA A 32 -42.74 -9.50 40.87
C ALA A 32 -42.61 -9.98 39.42
N ASN A 33 -43.63 -10.64 38.87
CA ASN A 33 -43.62 -11.08 37.47
C ASN A 33 -43.65 -9.90 36.49
N LEU A 34 -44.43 -8.85 36.78
CA LEU A 34 -44.49 -7.65 35.95
C LEU A 34 -43.13 -6.92 35.90
N LEU A 35 -42.45 -6.79 37.03
CA LEU A 35 -41.11 -6.22 37.11
C LEU A 35 -40.07 -7.09 36.40
N LEU A 36 -40.19 -8.41 36.45
CA LEU A 36 -39.30 -9.32 35.72
C LEU A 36 -39.49 -9.19 34.20
N GLU A 37 -40.73 -9.08 33.73
CA GLU A 37 -41.05 -8.90 32.31
C GLU A 37 -40.58 -7.55 31.78
N GLU A 38 -40.79 -6.47 32.54
CA GLU A 38 -40.31 -5.12 32.19
C GLU A 38 -38.78 -5.05 32.15
N ASN A 39 -38.10 -5.62 33.15
CA ASN A 39 -36.64 -5.68 33.18
C ASN A 39 -36.07 -6.55 32.05
N ALA A 40 -36.71 -7.68 31.73
CA ALA A 40 -36.33 -8.52 30.59
C ALA A 40 -36.42 -7.72 29.27
N ALA A 41 -37.52 -7.03 29.04
CA ALA A 41 -37.71 -6.20 27.84
C ALA A 41 -36.69 -5.04 27.74
N ILE A 42 -36.32 -4.41 28.86
CA ILE A 42 -35.29 -3.37 28.89
C ILE A 42 -33.91 -3.96 28.55
N THR A 43 -33.58 -5.14 29.11
CA THR A 43 -32.29 -5.79 28.83
C THR A 43 -32.16 -6.23 27.38
N GLU A 44 -33.23 -6.73 26.76
CA GLU A 44 -33.23 -7.11 25.34
C GLU A 44 -33.07 -5.89 24.41
N LYS A 45 -33.74 -4.78 24.72
CA LYS A 45 -33.58 -3.50 24.00
C LYS A 45 -32.17 -2.94 24.13
N ALA A 46 -31.62 -2.90 25.35
CA ALA A 46 -30.26 -2.43 25.58
C ALA A 46 -29.20 -3.32 24.90
N LEU A 47 -29.44 -4.63 24.83
CA LEU A 47 -28.55 -5.57 24.16
C LEU A 47 -28.58 -5.39 22.63
N THR A 48 -29.77 -5.16 22.06
CA THR A 48 -29.94 -4.95 20.61
C THR A 48 -29.35 -3.61 20.16
N GLU A 49 -29.53 -2.53 20.92
CA GLU A 49 -28.90 -1.23 20.62
C GLU A 49 -27.38 -1.29 20.68
N ARG A 50 -26.81 -1.96 21.70
CA ARG A 50 -25.36 -2.17 21.80
C ARG A 50 -24.82 -2.99 20.64
N LYS A 51 -25.51 -4.07 20.25
CA LYS A 51 -25.13 -4.88 19.07
C LYS A 51 -25.15 -4.05 17.79
N ASN A 52 -26.16 -3.20 17.60
CA ASN A 52 -26.28 -2.33 16.42
C ASN A 52 -25.19 -1.25 16.37
N LEU A 53 -24.79 -0.70 17.52
CA LEU A 53 -23.67 0.24 17.61
C LEU A 53 -22.32 -0.44 17.29
N TRP A 54 -22.08 -1.64 17.81
CA TRP A 54 -20.88 -2.40 17.48
C TRP A 54 -20.84 -2.81 16.00
N LEU A 55 -21.98 -3.17 15.41
CA LEU A 55 -22.09 -3.47 13.99
C LEU A 55 -21.81 -2.23 13.12
N THR A 56 -22.36 -1.06 13.47
CA THR A 56 -22.10 0.17 12.69
C THR A 56 -20.64 0.61 12.79
N ILE A 57 -20.02 0.52 13.97
CA ILE A 57 -18.58 0.80 14.15
C ILE A 57 -17.73 -0.19 13.35
N ALA A 58 -18.06 -1.48 13.38
CA ALA A 58 -17.33 -2.50 12.63
C ALA A 58 -17.41 -2.26 11.10
N VAL A 59 -18.59 -1.91 10.58
CA VAL A 59 -18.78 -1.59 9.16
C VAL A 59 -18.03 -0.32 8.76
N ALA A 60 -18.08 0.74 9.59
CA ALA A 60 -17.34 1.97 9.35
C ALA A 60 -15.82 1.74 9.34
N ALA A 61 -15.30 0.96 10.31
CA ALA A 61 -13.90 0.59 10.35
C ALA A 61 -13.48 -0.20 9.10
N LEU A 62 -14.32 -1.14 8.65
CA LEU A 62 -14.06 -1.93 7.46
C LEU A 62 -14.05 -1.08 6.18
N ALA A 63 -14.92 -0.08 6.07
CA ALA A 63 -14.93 0.88 4.97
C ALA A 63 -13.66 1.75 4.95
N VAL A 64 -13.19 2.23 6.11
CA VAL A 64 -11.94 2.99 6.22
C VAL A 64 -10.74 2.13 5.84
N LEU A 65 -10.70 0.87 6.30
CA LEU A 65 -9.64 -0.07 5.93
C LEU A 65 -9.66 -0.39 4.42
N MET A 66 -10.84 -0.54 3.82
CA MET A 66 -10.98 -0.70 2.37
C MET A 66 -10.48 0.52 1.60
N MET A 67 -10.82 1.74 2.03
CA MET A 67 -10.29 2.95 1.39
C MET A 67 -8.78 3.09 1.55
N ALA A 68 -8.23 2.78 2.74
CA ALA A 68 -6.78 2.78 2.96
C ALA A 68 -6.10 1.70 2.11
N PHE A 69 -6.67 0.50 2.03
CA PHE A 69 -6.18 -0.57 1.17
C PHE A 69 -6.21 -0.18 -0.31
N LEU A 70 -7.29 0.43 -0.79
CA LEU A 70 -7.39 0.95 -2.16
C LEU A 70 -6.40 2.08 -2.41
N ALA A 71 -6.17 2.98 -1.46
CA ALA A 71 -5.17 4.03 -1.55
C ALA A 71 -3.75 3.44 -1.59
N VAL A 72 -3.44 2.45 -0.76
CA VAL A 72 -2.17 1.73 -0.78
C VAL A 72 -2.01 0.95 -2.09
N VAL A 73 -3.05 0.28 -2.59
CA VAL A 73 -3.02 -0.42 -3.88
C VAL A 73 -2.88 0.56 -5.03
N TYR A 74 -3.53 1.72 -4.99
CA TYR A 74 -3.39 2.76 -6.02
C TYR A 74 -1.99 3.38 -6.01
N LEU A 75 -1.48 3.77 -4.83
CA LEU A 75 -0.13 4.31 -4.67
C LEU A 75 0.93 3.26 -5.00
N SER A 76 0.72 2.01 -4.60
CA SER A 76 1.64 0.91 -4.92
C SER A 76 1.53 0.47 -6.37
N ARG A 77 0.37 0.53 -7.04
CA ARG A 77 0.26 0.31 -8.48
C ARG A 77 0.91 1.44 -9.26
N LYS A 78 0.72 2.69 -8.85
CA LYS A 78 1.38 3.85 -9.46
C LYS A 78 2.90 3.87 -9.22
N ALA A 79 3.35 3.34 -8.08
CA ALA A 79 4.77 3.13 -7.79
C ALA A 79 5.33 1.89 -8.49
N LYS A 80 4.55 0.80 -8.62
CA LYS A 80 4.96 -0.46 -9.28
C LYS A 80 4.92 -0.38 -10.80
N GLU A 81 4.03 0.41 -11.40
CA GLU A 81 4.03 0.70 -12.84
C GLU A 81 5.35 1.34 -13.29
N TYR A 82 6.16 1.87 -12.36
CA TYR A 82 7.38 2.59 -12.70
C TYR A 82 8.65 2.20 -11.92
N ARG A 83 8.61 1.46 -10.79
CA ARG A 83 9.77 1.37 -9.86
C ARG A 83 10.00 0.06 -9.08
N GLY A 84 9.39 -1.06 -9.48
CA GLY A 84 9.30 -2.21 -8.57
C GLY A 84 10.39 -3.28 -8.66
N ILE A 85 10.55 -3.82 -9.86
CA ILE A 85 11.23 -5.11 -10.08
C ILE A 85 12.56 -4.85 -10.79
N ILE A 86 12.52 -4.09 -11.88
CA ILE A 86 13.69 -3.70 -12.66
C ILE A 86 14.75 -2.99 -11.81
N ASP A 87 14.37 -2.07 -10.93
CA ASP A 87 15.35 -1.35 -10.07
C ASP A 87 16.09 -2.30 -9.11
N LYS A 88 15.39 -3.30 -8.56
CA LYS A 88 16.01 -4.31 -7.67
C LYS A 88 16.91 -5.25 -8.45
N ASP A 89 16.46 -5.70 -9.61
CA ASP A 89 17.23 -6.61 -10.45
C ASP A 89 18.48 -5.90 -10.99
N ILE A 90 18.38 -4.63 -11.37
CA ILE A 90 19.51 -3.78 -11.79
C ILE A 90 20.50 -3.55 -10.64
N GLU A 91 20.02 -3.29 -9.43
CA GLU A 91 20.89 -3.13 -8.25
C GLU A 91 21.61 -4.44 -7.91
N GLN A 92 20.92 -5.59 -8.04
CA GLN A 92 21.54 -6.92 -7.89
C GLN A 92 22.58 -7.21 -8.97
N ILE A 93 22.30 -6.85 -10.23
CA ILE A 93 23.25 -6.97 -11.35
C ILE A 93 24.50 -6.14 -11.05
N TYR A 94 24.36 -4.90 -10.61
CA TYR A 94 25.49 -4.03 -10.28
C TYR A 94 26.35 -4.57 -9.13
N GLN A 95 25.72 -5.06 -8.07
CA GLN A 95 26.45 -5.70 -6.95
C GLN A 95 27.20 -6.95 -7.41
N ALA A 96 26.60 -7.75 -8.29
CA ALA A 96 27.25 -8.92 -8.87
C ALA A 96 28.43 -8.51 -9.78
N GLU A 97 28.28 -7.47 -10.61
CA GLU A 97 29.34 -6.93 -11.46
C GLU A 97 30.52 -6.40 -10.63
N GLN A 98 30.27 -5.64 -9.57
CA GLN A 98 31.33 -5.19 -8.67
C GLN A 98 32.06 -6.35 -7.99
N LYS A 99 31.33 -7.38 -7.58
CA LYS A 99 31.93 -8.59 -7.00
C LYS A 99 32.79 -9.32 -8.01
N ILE A 100 32.39 -9.37 -9.29
CA ILE A 100 33.20 -9.92 -10.37
C ILE A 100 34.46 -9.08 -10.60
N GLU A 101 34.35 -7.74 -10.66
CA GLU A 101 35.51 -6.83 -10.82
C GLU A 101 36.52 -7.01 -9.67
N LEU A 102 36.03 -7.14 -8.43
CA LEU A 102 36.84 -7.44 -7.25
C LEU A 102 37.53 -8.81 -7.36
N LEU A 103 36.78 -9.86 -7.69
CA LEU A 103 37.31 -11.22 -7.81
C LEU A 103 38.33 -11.35 -8.95
N GLN A 104 38.10 -10.69 -10.08
CA GLN A 104 39.03 -10.62 -11.21
C GLN A 104 40.32 -9.87 -10.85
N SER A 105 40.23 -8.82 -10.02
CA SER A 105 41.41 -8.09 -9.52
C SER A 105 42.27 -8.91 -8.55
N THR A 106 41.71 -9.93 -7.90
CA THR A 106 42.43 -10.78 -6.92
C THR A 106 43.17 -11.99 -7.51
N GLY A 107 43.10 -12.23 -8.82
CA GLY A 107 44.01 -13.16 -9.53
C GLY A 107 44.00 -14.63 -9.10
N LYS A 108 42.95 -15.13 -8.45
CA LYS A 108 42.78 -16.56 -8.10
C LYS A 108 41.81 -17.25 -9.07
N ASP A 109 42.05 -18.53 -9.36
CA ASP A 109 41.27 -19.42 -10.25
C ASP A 109 39.78 -19.54 -9.86
N TYR A 110 39.00 -18.49 -10.10
CA TYR A 110 37.55 -18.44 -9.95
C TYR A 110 36.84 -18.36 -11.31
N GLU A 111 37.47 -18.84 -12.37
CA GLU A 111 36.97 -18.78 -13.75
C GLU A 111 35.59 -19.44 -13.89
N HIS A 112 35.38 -20.56 -13.17
CA HIS A 112 34.09 -21.24 -13.07
C HIS A 112 33.02 -20.44 -12.32
N GLU A 113 33.40 -19.69 -11.28
CA GLU A 113 32.47 -18.91 -10.48
C GLU A 113 32.09 -17.60 -11.19
N VAL A 114 33.05 -16.99 -11.90
CA VAL A 114 32.83 -15.88 -12.83
C VAL A 114 31.91 -16.32 -13.96
N LYS A 115 32.13 -17.51 -14.55
CA LYS A 115 31.27 -18.04 -15.60
C LYS A 115 29.85 -18.34 -15.09
N ARG A 116 29.71 -18.95 -13.91
CA ARG A 116 28.40 -19.21 -13.29
C ARG A 116 27.64 -17.92 -12.99
N LEU A 117 28.32 -16.91 -12.45
CA LEU A 117 27.71 -15.60 -12.18
C LEU A 117 27.33 -14.89 -13.47
N LYS A 118 28.14 -14.96 -14.54
CA LYS A 118 27.79 -14.46 -15.87
C LYS A 118 26.56 -15.15 -16.45
N GLU A 119 26.47 -16.46 -16.36
CA GLU A 119 25.30 -17.22 -16.83
C GLU A 119 24.03 -16.95 -15.98
N GLN A 120 24.19 -16.60 -14.71
CA GLN A 120 23.08 -16.16 -13.86
C GLN A 120 22.62 -14.74 -14.23
N ILE A 121 23.59 -13.85 -14.48
CA ILE A 121 23.34 -12.52 -15.01
C ILE A 121 22.62 -12.65 -16.35
N ASP A 122 23.12 -13.43 -17.30
CA ASP A 122 22.54 -13.54 -18.65
C ASP A 122 21.12 -14.12 -18.66
N ARG A 123 20.77 -15.02 -17.72
CA ARG A 123 19.38 -15.50 -17.54
C ARG A 123 18.44 -14.47 -16.93
N LEU A 124 18.90 -13.71 -15.94
CA LEU A 124 18.15 -12.58 -15.40
C LEU A 124 17.93 -11.53 -16.49
N ARG A 125 19.00 -11.23 -17.24
CA ARG A 125 19.04 -10.35 -18.40
C ARG A 125 18.04 -10.74 -19.48
N GLU A 126 17.93 -12.03 -19.83
CA GLU A 126 16.98 -12.54 -20.82
C GLU A 126 15.52 -12.40 -20.35
N THR A 127 15.27 -12.59 -19.06
CA THR A 127 13.94 -12.41 -18.45
C THR A 127 13.53 -10.93 -18.42
N THR A 128 14.49 -10.02 -18.19
CA THR A 128 14.27 -8.56 -18.25
C THR A 128 14.23 -8.03 -19.69
N ALA A 129 14.80 -8.73 -20.68
CA ALA A 129 14.94 -8.27 -22.08
C ALA A 129 13.61 -8.02 -22.79
N LEU A 130 12.55 -8.77 -22.46
CA LEU A 130 11.20 -8.55 -22.99
C LEU A 130 10.62 -7.20 -22.54
N GLU A 131 10.92 -6.77 -21.31
CA GLU A 131 10.50 -5.48 -20.76
C GLU A 131 11.41 -4.32 -21.21
N LEU A 132 12.69 -4.61 -21.50
CA LEU A 132 13.68 -3.63 -21.97
C LEU A 132 13.60 -3.34 -23.47
N GLY A 133 12.92 -4.17 -24.26
CA GLY A 133 12.81 -4.01 -25.72
C GLY A 133 12.24 -2.64 -26.12
N LEU A 134 11.26 -2.12 -25.37
CA LEU A 134 10.71 -0.78 -25.62
C LEU A 134 11.74 0.32 -25.32
N GLY A 135 12.52 0.16 -24.26
CA GLY A 135 13.57 1.10 -23.89
C GLY A 135 14.74 1.10 -24.87
N LYS A 136 15.12 -0.08 -25.39
CA LYS A 136 16.11 -0.23 -26.46
C LYS A 136 15.67 0.50 -27.73
N ASN A 137 14.42 0.30 -28.16
CA ASN A 137 13.90 0.99 -29.35
C ASN A 137 13.93 2.51 -29.17
N VAL A 138 13.57 3.00 -27.99
CA VAL A 138 13.65 4.44 -27.67
C VAL A 138 15.09 4.93 -27.68
N TYR A 139 16.04 4.17 -27.11
CA TYR A 139 17.45 4.50 -27.13
C TYR A 139 18.02 4.55 -28.56
N ASP A 140 17.69 3.55 -29.39
CA ASP A 140 18.12 3.45 -30.78
C ASP A 140 17.56 4.61 -31.62
N MET A 141 16.29 5.01 -31.42
CA MET A 141 15.71 6.19 -32.07
C MET A 141 16.43 7.48 -31.68
N ILE A 142 16.73 7.66 -30.39
CA ILE A 142 17.42 8.87 -29.89
C ILE A 142 18.85 8.94 -30.45
N THR A 143 19.58 7.82 -30.41
CA THR A 143 20.96 7.75 -30.90
C THR A 143 21.05 7.82 -32.43
N GLY A 144 20.03 7.31 -33.14
CA GLY A 144 19.86 7.44 -34.58
C GLY A 144 19.46 8.85 -35.05
N GLY A 145 19.22 9.79 -34.13
CA GLY A 145 18.82 11.16 -34.48
C GLY A 145 17.36 11.27 -34.93
N GLU A 146 16.56 10.23 -34.72
CA GLU A 146 15.13 10.24 -35.04
C GLU A 146 14.35 11.06 -33.99
N MET A 147 13.25 11.67 -34.45
CA MET A 147 12.29 12.29 -33.53
C MET A 147 11.29 11.26 -33.04
N ILE A 148 11.12 11.19 -31.72
CA ILE A 148 10.12 10.31 -31.13
C ILE A 148 8.80 11.07 -31.05
N LYS A 149 7.85 10.69 -31.92
CA LYS A 149 6.47 11.18 -31.84
C LYS A 149 5.90 10.84 -30.46
N ASP A 150 5.44 11.84 -29.74
CA ASP A 150 4.91 11.75 -28.37
C ASP A 150 5.86 11.01 -27.43
N PHE A 151 6.81 11.76 -26.86
CA PHE A 151 7.70 11.27 -25.81
C PHE A 151 6.93 11.17 -24.47
N THR A 152 6.15 10.10 -24.35
CA THR A 152 5.29 9.84 -23.19
C THR A 152 6.11 9.41 -21.97
N LYS A 153 5.51 9.53 -20.78
CA LYS A 153 6.11 9.07 -19.52
C LYS A 153 6.50 7.58 -19.53
N SER A 154 5.76 6.75 -20.29
CA SER A 154 6.09 5.33 -20.44
C SER A 154 7.39 5.14 -21.23
N LYS A 155 7.60 5.90 -22.31
CA LYS A 155 8.85 5.89 -23.09
C LYS A 155 10.04 6.44 -22.29
N GLU A 156 9.81 7.48 -21.48
CA GLU A 156 10.81 7.99 -20.54
C GLU A 156 11.27 6.90 -19.56
N GLN A 157 10.33 6.22 -18.90
CA GLN A 157 10.66 5.16 -17.96
C GLN A 157 11.36 4.00 -18.65
N ALA A 158 10.90 3.61 -19.83
CA ALA A 158 11.52 2.53 -20.58
C ALA A 158 12.96 2.88 -20.99
N LEU A 159 13.22 4.11 -21.42
CA LEU A 159 14.58 4.59 -21.70
C LEU A 159 15.45 4.53 -20.43
N ILE A 160 14.95 5.01 -19.29
CA ILE A 160 15.69 4.98 -18.03
C ILE A 160 16.00 3.53 -17.63
N ASN A 161 15.02 2.63 -17.71
CA ASN A 161 15.19 1.22 -17.37
C ASN A 161 16.24 0.56 -18.29
N TYR A 162 16.15 0.81 -19.60
CA TYR A 162 17.13 0.32 -20.56
C TYR A 162 18.53 0.87 -20.31
N TYR A 163 18.63 2.17 -20.01
CA TYR A 163 19.90 2.81 -19.73
C TYR A 163 20.51 2.31 -18.42
N ALA A 164 19.70 2.20 -17.36
CA ALA A 164 20.10 1.69 -16.06
C ALA A 164 20.59 0.23 -16.14
N TYR A 165 19.99 -0.55 -17.02
CA TYR A 165 20.39 -1.92 -17.26
C TYR A 165 21.66 -2.03 -18.12
N THR A 166 21.70 -1.32 -19.26
CA THR A 166 22.79 -1.43 -20.25
C THR A 166 24.06 -0.72 -19.78
N PHE A 167 23.90 0.41 -19.10
CA PHE A 167 24.94 1.31 -18.63
C PHE A 167 24.93 1.35 -17.09
N SER A 168 24.83 0.18 -16.46
CA SER A 168 24.67 0.02 -15.00
C SER A 168 25.72 0.80 -14.20
N LYS A 169 26.99 0.73 -14.62
CA LYS A 169 28.09 1.47 -13.97
C LYS A 169 27.90 2.98 -14.04
N GLN A 170 27.59 3.53 -15.22
CA GLN A 170 27.33 4.97 -15.37
C GLN A 170 26.07 5.39 -14.60
N TYR A 171 25.02 4.58 -14.66
CA TYR A 171 23.75 4.85 -14.00
C TYR A 171 23.92 4.90 -12.48
N HIS A 172 24.56 3.89 -11.86
CA HIS A 172 24.79 3.85 -10.41
C HIS A 172 25.74 4.96 -9.94
N GLY A 173 26.76 5.31 -10.72
CA GLY A 173 27.73 6.34 -10.35
C GLY A 173 27.20 7.76 -10.45
N LEU A 174 26.39 8.06 -11.47
CA LEU A 174 26.05 9.45 -11.83
C LEU A 174 24.56 9.78 -11.78
N ILE A 175 23.68 8.79 -11.90
CA ILE A 175 22.23 9.01 -12.07
C ILE A 175 21.45 8.55 -10.84
N LEU A 176 21.83 7.40 -10.25
CA LEU A 176 21.18 6.83 -9.06
C LEU A 176 21.12 7.78 -7.84
N PRO A 177 22.13 8.62 -7.54
CA PRO A 177 22.03 9.60 -6.45
C PRO A 177 20.84 10.56 -6.61
N TYR A 178 20.44 10.81 -7.85
CA TYR A 178 19.33 11.68 -8.21
C TYR A 178 17.99 10.96 -8.33
N ARG A 179 17.88 9.68 -7.93
CA ARG A 179 16.65 8.86 -8.05
C ARG A 179 15.42 9.44 -7.33
N LYS A 180 15.63 10.35 -6.37
CA LYS A 180 14.55 11.07 -5.68
C LYS A 180 13.87 12.12 -6.57
N LEU A 181 14.51 12.51 -7.66
CA LEU A 181 13.98 13.50 -8.60
C LEU A 181 12.83 12.94 -9.43
N THR A 182 12.15 13.86 -10.12
CA THR A 182 11.07 13.50 -11.05
C THR A 182 11.61 12.68 -12.20
N LEU A 183 10.77 11.79 -12.74
CA LEU A 183 11.06 10.98 -13.93
C LEU A 183 11.73 11.81 -15.03
N ARG A 184 11.16 12.99 -15.30
CA ARG A 184 11.62 13.92 -16.34
C ARG A 184 13.05 14.42 -16.13
N LEU A 185 13.45 14.64 -14.88
CA LEU A 185 14.80 15.12 -14.55
C LEU A 185 15.83 14.00 -14.63
N THR A 186 15.44 12.77 -14.26
CA THR A 186 16.24 11.56 -14.51
C THR A 186 16.40 11.30 -16.01
N THR A 187 15.34 11.47 -16.81
CA THR A 187 15.41 11.32 -18.27
C THR A 187 16.37 12.34 -18.88
N TYR A 188 16.34 13.60 -18.41
CA TYR A 188 17.29 14.64 -18.82
C TYR A 188 18.74 14.21 -18.52
N LEU A 189 19.02 13.72 -17.31
CA LEU A 189 20.36 13.21 -16.94
C LEU A 189 20.81 12.07 -17.84
N VAL A 190 19.94 11.10 -18.10
CA VAL A 190 20.22 9.97 -19.01
C VAL A 190 20.58 10.50 -20.40
N MET A 191 19.80 11.43 -20.96
CA MET A 191 20.09 12.01 -22.28
C MET A 191 21.40 12.80 -22.30
N GLN A 192 21.76 13.50 -21.23
CA GLN A 192 23.08 14.14 -21.13
C GLN A 192 24.23 13.12 -21.11
N GLN A 193 24.07 12.01 -20.38
CA GLN A 193 25.07 10.94 -20.36
C GLN A 193 25.16 10.19 -21.70
N MET A 194 24.08 10.20 -22.49
CA MET A 194 24.10 9.74 -23.89
C MET A 194 24.81 10.72 -24.83
N GLY A 195 25.23 11.90 -24.36
CA GLY A 195 25.97 12.89 -25.15
C GLY A 195 25.09 13.85 -25.94
N LEU A 196 23.80 13.94 -25.65
CA LEU A 196 22.92 14.90 -26.33
C LEU A 196 23.15 16.33 -25.83
N ASP A 197 23.05 17.29 -26.74
CA ASP A 197 23.09 18.71 -26.41
C ASP A 197 21.73 19.20 -25.88
N ASP A 198 21.76 20.33 -25.17
CA ASP A 198 20.55 20.89 -24.54
C ASP A 198 19.46 21.21 -25.58
N LYS A 199 19.83 21.61 -26.80
CA LYS A 199 18.89 21.89 -27.89
C LYS A 199 18.16 20.63 -28.35
N ARG A 200 18.90 19.54 -28.59
CA ARG A 200 18.30 18.27 -28.97
C ARG A 200 17.40 17.71 -27.88
N ILE A 201 17.79 17.90 -26.63
CA ILE A 201 16.96 17.48 -25.48
C ILE A 201 15.68 18.33 -25.41
N CYS A 202 15.76 19.64 -25.64
CA CYS A 202 14.58 20.52 -25.76
C CYS A 202 13.61 20.02 -26.83
N GLU A 203 14.13 19.70 -28.02
CA GLU A 203 13.34 19.18 -29.14
C GLU A 203 12.68 17.84 -28.81
N LEU A 204 13.45 16.85 -28.32
CA LEU A 204 12.94 15.51 -28.03
C LEU A 204 11.93 15.49 -26.87
N LEU A 205 12.16 16.30 -25.84
CA LEU A 205 11.26 16.38 -24.69
C LEU A 205 10.10 17.34 -24.87
N ASN A 206 10.08 18.10 -25.98
CA ASN A 206 9.16 19.19 -26.25
C ASN A 206 9.11 20.20 -25.08
N ILE A 207 10.28 20.68 -24.67
CA ILE A 207 10.46 21.65 -23.57
C ILE A 207 11.25 22.87 -24.04
N THR A 208 11.14 23.94 -23.28
CA THR A 208 11.86 25.19 -23.54
C THR A 208 13.26 25.19 -22.92
N ASP A 209 14.14 26.04 -23.46
CA ASP A 209 15.47 26.29 -22.88
C ASP A 209 15.42 26.78 -21.43
N SER A 210 14.35 27.49 -21.04
CA SER A 210 14.14 27.91 -19.65
C SER A 210 13.91 26.71 -18.72
N THR A 211 13.25 25.66 -19.23
CA THR A 211 13.00 24.42 -18.50
C THR A 211 14.29 23.63 -18.31
N VAL A 212 15.12 23.51 -19.35
CA VAL A 212 16.44 22.87 -19.25
C VAL A 212 17.37 23.60 -18.27
N ARG A 213 17.36 24.94 -18.27
CA ARG A 213 18.09 25.74 -17.26
C ARG A 213 17.62 25.44 -15.84
N ASN A 214 16.31 25.29 -15.62
CA ASN A 214 15.77 24.88 -14.32
C ASN A 214 16.25 23.48 -13.92
N TYR A 215 16.26 22.52 -14.86
CA TYR A 215 16.77 21.17 -14.62
C TYR A 215 18.22 21.18 -14.16
N ARG A 216 19.11 21.89 -14.86
CA ARG A 216 20.52 22.04 -14.45
C ARG A 216 20.67 22.66 -13.06
N HIS A 217 19.85 23.67 -12.74
CA HIS A 217 19.86 24.27 -11.41
C HIS A 217 19.52 23.26 -10.31
N ARG A 218 18.48 22.46 -10.50
CA ARG A 218 18.05 21.42 -9.55
C ARG A 218 19.04 20.26 -9.42
N LEU A 219 19.78 19.96 -10.49
CA LEU A 219 20.84 18.95 -10.47
C LEU A 219 22.09 19.40 -9.72
N ARG A 220 22.38 20.72 -9.74
CA ARG A 220 23.48 21.30 -8.96
C ARG A 220 23.16 21.38 -7.47
N ASN A 221 21.89 21.61 -7.14
CA ASN A 221 21.40 21.71 -5.76
C ASN A 221 20.31 20.65 -5.52
N PRO A 222 20.67 19.36 -5.39
CA PRO A 222 19.71 18.31 -5.08
C PRO A 222 19.24 18.47 -3.62
N GLU A 223 17.98 18.85 -3.42
CA GLU A 223 17.29 18.86 -2.10
C GLU A 223 16.87 17.45 -1.66
#